data_AF-A0A8J7WLZ5-F1
#
_entry.id   AF-A0A8J7WLZ5-F1
#
_cell.length_a   1.000
_cell.length_b   1.000
_cell.length_c   1.000
_cell.angle_alpha   90.00
_cell.angle_beta   90.00
_cell.angle_gamma   90.00
#
_symmetry.space_group_name_H-M   'P 1'
#
loop_
_entity.id
_entity.type
_entity.pdbx_description
1 polymer ?
#
loop_
_entity_poly.entity_id
_entity_poly.type
_entity_poly.pdbx_seq_one_letter_code
_entity_poly.pdbx_strand_id
1 'polypeptide(L)'
;MAAWARGSTNWWSPHPVELDPMYARYRSRLSRANLARYLATQPALDARVFAGGAGACLSFRNTNIGTYPMHAGYTPESQECRSCLLQDTAHALKWNGFSGVLVYWLACFAAAGWPIARSVPGGRRRAFGLVGLALIGCTVVQYTTAVYGEGDEVTKHLSPALFAAALAPVWLVAGAFQQRRARPVVVAPRRASSLLWRTTASLR
;
A
#
# COMPACT_ATOMS: atom_id res chain seq x y z
N MET A 1 29.47 -5.18 13.35
CA MET A 1 28.08 -5.48 12.92
C MET A 1 27.21 -6.06 14.04
N ALA A 2 27.71 -6.23 15.27
CA ALA A 2 26.91 -6.68 16.43
C ALA A 2 25.97 -5.60 17.02
N ALA A 3 26.15 -4.33 16.67
CA ALA A 3 25.33 -3.21 17.17
C ALA A 3 23.86 -3.31 16.72
N TRP A 4 23.60 -3.71 15.48
CA TRP A 4 22.26 -3.95 14.95
C TRP A 4 21.53 -5.10 15.65
N ALA A 5 22.26 -6.03 16.27
CA ALA A 5 21.70 -7.14 17.03
C ALA A 5 21.39 -6.79 18.49
N ARG A 6 21.85 -5.63 19.00
CA ARG A 6 21.72 -5.21 20.41
C ARG A 6 20.80 -4.00 20.63
N GLY A 7 20.00 -3.62 19.64
CA GLY A 7 18.86 -2.73 19.88
C GLY A 7 19.19 -1.25 19.98
N SER A 8 20.14 -0.73 19.20
CA SER A 8 20.17 0.73 18.96
C SER A 8 18.96 1.10 18.09
N THR A 9 17.88 1.53 18.72
CA THR A 9 16.61 1.79 18.02
C THR A 9 16.59 3.18 17.40
N ASN A 10 17.17 4.20 18.05
CA ASN A 10 17.22 5.57 17.52
C ASN A 10 18.33 6.40 18.18
N TRP A 11 18.47 7.65 17.74
CA TRP A 11 19.37 8.67 18.28
C TRP A 11 19.23 8.90 19.80
N TRP A 12 18.05 8.62 20.35
CA TRP A 12 17.70 8.78 21.76
C TRP A 12 17.77 7.48 22.56
N SER A 13 18.20 6.39 21.93
CA SER A 13 18.36 5.09 22.60
C SER A 13 19.43 5.20 23.69
N PRO A 14 19.35 4.43 24.80
CA PRO A 14 20.42 4.34 25.79
C PRO A 14 21.79 3.97 25.19
N HIS A 15 21.79 3.31 24.03
CA HIS A 15 22.98 2.91 23.27
C HIS A 15 22.81 3.26 21.79
N PRO A 16 22.94 4.54 21.40
CA PRO A 16 22.83 4.95 20.01
C PRO A 16 24.05 4.43 19.22
N VAL A 17 23.87 4.18 17.93
CA VAL A 17 24.87 3.47 17.11
C VAL A 17 26.18 4.26 17.01
N GLU A 18 26.10 5.59 17.10
CA GLU A 18 27.20 6.54 17.06
C GLU A 18 28.14 6.40 18.27
N LEU A 19 27.63 5.91 19.39
CA LEU A 19 28.40 5.67 20.62
C LEU A 19 28.92 4.23 20.73
N ASP A 20 28.59 3.34 19.78
CA ASP A 20 29.17 2.00 19.75
C ASP A 20 30.69 2.09 19.46
N PRO A 21 31.58 1.45 20.25
CA PRO A 21 33.03 1.49 20.04
C PRO A 21 33.47 1.05 18.64
N MET A 22 32.67 0.24 17.95
CA MET A 22 32.91 -0.21 16.58
C MET A 22 32.46 0.80 15.53
N TYR A 23 31.65 1.80 15.88
CA TYR A 23 31.12 2.78 14.94
C TYR A 23 32.23 3.55 14.23
N ALA A 24 33.22 4.08 14.97
CA ALA A 24 34.34 4.82 14.40
C ALA A 24 35.11 3.99 13.33
N ARG A 25 35.22 2.68 13.56
CA ARG A 25 35.90 1.74 12.67
C ARG A 25 35.11 1.44 11.39
N TYR A 26 33.78 1.43 11.46
CA TYR A 26 32.92 0.98 10.37
C TYR A 26 32.07 2.08 9.74
N ARG A 27 32.12 3.33 10.23
CA ARG A 27 31.33 4.46 9.73
C ARG A 27 31.47 4.67 8.21
N SER A 28 32.68 4.49 7.67
CA SER A 28 32.94 4.62 6.24
C SER A 28 32.30 3.53 5.39
N ARG A 29 31.87 2.43 6.01
CA ARG A 29 31.17 1.32 5.35
C ARG A 29 29.65 1.43 5.48
N LEU A 30 29.12 2.35 6.31
CA LEU A 30 27.69 2.60 6.46
C LEU A 30 27.16 3.39 5.27
N SER A 31 26.90 2.68 4.16
CA SER A 31 26.24 3.24 2.98
C SER A 31 25.02 2.39 2.60
N ARG A 32 24.03 3.00 1.96
CA ARG A 32 22.83 2.28 1.47
C ARG A 32 23.19 1.10 0.57
N ALA A 33 24.21 1.26 -0.28
CA ALA A 33 24.69 0.21 -1.16
C ALA A 33 25.32 -0.97 -0.41
N ASN A 34 26.13 -0.71 0.63
CA ASN A 34 26.72 -1.77 1.45
C ASN A 34 25.67 -2.46 2.32
N LEU A 35 24.69 -1.71 2.85
CA LEU A 35 23.57 -2.26 3.60
C LEU A 35 22.73 -3.19 2.72
N ALA A 36 22.34 -2.74 1.52
CA ALA A 36 21.59 -3.56 0.57
C ALA A 36 22.34 -4.85 0.21
N ARG A 37 23.65 -4.76 -0.08
CA ARG A 37 24.48 -5.93 -0.38
C ARG A 37 24.61 -6.88 0.81
N TYR A 38 24.73 -6.35 2.03
CA TYR A 38 24.79 -7.16 3.24
C TYR A 38 23.47 -7.90 3.51
N LEU A 39 22.34 -7.20 3.43
CA LEU A 39 21.01 -7.80 3.62
C LEU A 39 20.70 -8.86 2.56
N ALA A 40 21.11 -8.65 1.31
CA ALA A 40 20.98 -9.64 0.24
C ALA A 40 21.71 -10.97 0.54
N THR A 41 22.79 -10.92 1.34
CA THR A 41 23.51 -12.12 1.79
C THR A 41 22.98 -12.69 3.12
N GLN A 42 22.01 -12.04 3.74
CA GLN A 42 21.50 -12.36 5.08
C GLN A 42 19.96 -12.36 5.10
N PRO A 43 19.29 -13.29 4.39
CA PRO A 43 17.84 -13.26 4.19
C PRO A 43 17.04 -13.34 5.50
N ALA A 44 17.55 -14.06 6.51
CA ALA A 44 16.91 -14.13 7.82
C ALA A 44 16.97 -12.79 8.58
N LEU A 45 18.06 -12.03 8.43
CA LEU A 45 18.18 -10.69 9.00
C LEU A 45 17.26 -9.72 8.25
N ASP A 46 17.25 -9.81 6.93
CA ASP A 46 16.39 -8.98 6.07
C ASP A 46 14.91 -9.16 6.41
N ALA A 47 14.44 -10.40 6.52
CA ALA A 47 13.07 -10.71 6.93
C ALA A 47 12.74 -10.16 8.33
N ARG A 48 13.68 -10.19 9.27
CA ARG A 48 13.50 -9.61 10.61
C ARG A 48 13.43 -8.10 10.58
N VAL A 49 14.27 -7.43 9.80
CA VAL A 49 14.23 -5.97 9.62
C VAL A 49 12.90 -5.58 8.99
N PHE A 50 12.50 -6.26 7.91
CA PHE A 50 11.23 -6.02 7.23
C PHE A 50 10.03 -6.23 8.15
N ALA A 51 10.01 -7.31 8.93
CA ALA A 51 8.93 -7.59 9.88
C ALA A 51 8.94 -6.66 11.10
N GLY A 52 10.10 -6.17 11.52
CA GLY A 52 10.26 -5.23 12.64
C GLY A 52 9.50 -3.91 12.44
N GLY A 53 9.44 -3.44 11.19
CA GLY A 53 8.65 -2.27 10.80
C GLY A 53 7.14 -2.41 11.01
N ALA A 54 6.63 -3.64 11.11
CA ALA A 54 5.21 -3.89 11.26
C ALA A 54 4.71 -3.40 12.63
N GLY A 55 5.53 -3.47 13.68
CA GLY A 55 5.16 -2.95 15.00
C GLY A 55 4.79 -1.46 14.95
N ALA A 56 5.62 -0.63 14.32
CA ALA A 56 5.35 0.80 14.13
C ALA A 56 4.14 1.07 13.22
N CYS A 57 3.99 0.29 12.15
CA CYS A 57 2.86 0.37 11.21
C CYS A 57 1.51 -0.02 11.85
N LEU A 58 1.52 -1.04 12.69
CA LEU A 58 0.34 -1.57 13.37
C LEU A 58 -0.03 -0.80 14.63
N SER A 59 0.95 -0.11 15.23
CA SER A 59 0.70 0.66 16.44
C SER A 59 -0.01 1.96 16.10
N PHE A 60 0.47 2.72 15.08
CA PHE A 60 -0.02 4.04 14.63
C PHE A 60 -0.38 5.07 15.73
N ARG A 61 -0.08 4.74 17.00
CA ARG A 61 -0.25 5.50 18.23
C ARG A 61 1.13 5.67 18.83
N ASN A 62 1.81 6.73 18.41
CA ASN A 62 2.76 7.35 19.31
C ASN A 62 1.93 8.13 20.34
N THR A 63 2.18 7.95 21.64
CA THR A 63 1.50 8.69 22.72
C THR A 63 1.63 10.22 22.59
N ASN A 64 2.57 10.67 21.75
CA ASN A 64 2.95 12.07 21.63
C ASN A 64 2.41 12.74 20.35
N ILE A 65 1.75 11.99 19.44
CA ILE A 65 1.25 12.52 18.15
C ILE A 65 -0.28 12.46 18.14
N GLY A 66 -0.91 13.59 17.80
CA GLY A 66 -2.38 13.68 17.68
C GLY A 66 -3.13 13.68 19.01
N THR A 67 -2.44 13.88 20.14
CA THR A 67 -3.07 14.11 21.45
C THR A 67 -3.56 15.55 21.58
N TYR A 68 -4.71 15.73 22.22
CA TYR A 68 -5.21 17.05 22.54
C TYR A 68 -4.27 17.76 23.51
N PRO A 69 -4.01 19.06 23.34
CA PRO A 69 -3.16 19.81 24.27
C PRO A 69 -3.81 19.90 25.66
N MET A 70 -2.99 20.14 26.69
CA MET A 70 -3.39 20.16 28.10
C MET A 70 -4.60 21.08 28.43
N HIS A 71 -4.93 22.02 27.55
CA HIS A 71 -6.00 23.00 27.73
C HIS A 71 -7.21 22.78 26.80
N ALA A 72 -7.27 21.70 26.04
CA ALA A 72 -8.38 21.44 25.11
C ALA A 72 -9.64 20.85 25.79
N GLY A 73 -9.63 20.67 27.11
CA GLY A 73 -10.78 20.16 27.86
C GLY A 73 -11.05 18.65 27.73
N TYR A 74 -10.13 17.91 27.11
CA TYR A 74 -10.17 16.45 27.03
C TYR A 74 -9.26 15.81 28.08
N THR A 75 -9.48 14.52 28.38
CA THR A 75 -8.65 13.77 29.33
C THR A 75 -7.18 13.75 28.88
N PRO A 76 -6.20 13.69 29.78
CA PRO A 76 -4.79 13.53 29.40
C PRO A 76 -4.61 12.37 28.41
N GLU A 77 -3.76 12.58 27.40
CA GLU A 77 -3.49 11.61 26.31
C GLU A 77 -4.69 11.25 25.43
N SER A 78 -5.82 11.94 25.57
CA SER A 78 -6.93 11.82 24.61
C SER A 78 -6.47 12.23 23.23
N GLN A 79 -6.84 11.43 22.22
CA GLN A 79 -6.41 11.64 20.86
C GLN A 79 -7.50 12.27 19.99
N GLU A 80 -7.07 13.11 19.06
CA GLU A 80 -7.89 13.69 18.03
C GLU A 80 -8.34 12.59 17.04
N CYS A 81 -9.66 12.48 16.81
CA CYS A 81 -10.23 11.42 15.97
C CYS A 81 -10.10 11.67 14.45
N ARG A 82 -9.32 12.67 14.03
CA ARG A 82 -9.13 13.02 12.61
C ARG A 82 -8.51 11.86 11.81
N SER A 83 -7.84 10.92 12.47
CA SER A 83 -7.19 9.74 11.89
C SER A 83 -7.78 8.40 12.36
N CYS A 84 -9.00 8.38 12.91
CA CYS A 84 -9.64 7.15 13.41
C CYS A 84 -9.74 6.03 12.35
N LEU A 85 -9.97 6.36 11.07
CA LEU A 85 -9.99 5.38 9.97
C LEU A 85 -8.62 4.68 9.79
N LEU A 86 -7.51 5.43 9.92
CA LEU A 86 -6.16 4.88 9.82
C LEU A 86 -5.87 3.96 10.99
N GLN A 87 -6.38 4.32 12.16
CA GLN A 87 -6.25 3.54 13.38
C GLN A 87 -7.05 2.23 13.30
N ASP A 88 -8.29 2.28 12.84
CA ASP A 88 -9.11 1.08 12.62
C ASP A 88 -8.48 0.15 11.58
N THR A 89 -7.93 0.73 10.51
CA THR A 89 -7.17 -0.02 9.50
C THR A 89 -5.93 -0.67 10.12
N ALA A 90 -5.11 0.08 10.86
CA ALA A 90 -3.92 -0.45 11.55
C ALA A 90 -4.29 -1.56 12.56
N HIS A 91 -5.37 -1.40 13.32
CA HIS A 91 -5.88 -2.41 14.25
C HIS A 91 -6.42 -3.66 13.54
N ALA A 92 -7.12 -3.49 12.41
CA ALA A 92 -7.57 -4.61 11.59
C ALA A 92 -6.39 -5.42 11.03
N LEU A 93 -5.23 -4.80 10.81
CA LEU A 93 -4.00 -5.44 10.38
C LEU A 93 -3.23 -6.14 11.51
N LYS A 94 -3.56 -5.85 12.78
CA LYS A 94 -2.79 -6.27 13.98
C LYS A 94 -2.83 -7.77 14.27
N TRP A 95 -3.60 -8.54 13.52
CA TRP A 95 -4.08 -9.86 13.96
C TRP A 95 -2.98 -10.90 14.19
N ASN A 96 -1.74 -10.72 13.69
CA ASN A 96 -0.56 -11.54 14.03
C ASN A 96 0.79 -10.82 13.69
N GLY A 97 0.90 -9.51 13.93
CA GLY A 97 2.09 -8.74 13.51
C GLY A 97 2.22 -8.64 11.98
N PHE A 98 3.44 -8.75 11.45
CA PHE A 98 3.69 -8.64 10.00
C PHE A 98 2.88 -9.64 9.15
N SER A 99 2.59 -10.83 9.68
CA SER A 99 1.79 -11.83 8.95
C SER A 99 0.38 -11.34 8.63
N GLY A 100 -0.25 -10.56 9.52
CA GLY A 100 -1.55 -9.92 9.26
C GLY A 100 -1.47 -8.88 8.14
N VAL A 101 -0.41 -8.06 8.16
CA VAL A 101 -0.12 -7.09 7.09
C VAL A 101 0.07 -7.79 5.75
N LEU A 102 0.81 -8.89 5.73
CA LEU A 102 1.06 -9.66 4.51
C LEU A 102 -0.23 -10.29 3.96
N VAL A 103 -1.03 -10.93 4.82
CA VAL A 103 -2.34 -11.50 4.42
C VAL A 103 -3.23 -10.43 3.82
N TYR A 104 -3.27 -9.24 4.43
CA TYR A 104 -4.05 -8.13 3.91
C TYR A 104 -3.58 -7.65 2.54
N TRP A 105 -2.26 -7.49 2.34
CA TRP A 105 -1.71 -7.11 1.04
C TRP A 105 -2.04 -8.14 -0.02
N LEU A 106 -1.83 -9.42 0.27
CA LEU A 106 -2.14 -10.52 -0.65
C LEU A 106 -3.64 -10.55 -1.00
N ALA A 107 -4.52 -10.35 -0.02
CA ALA A 107 -5.96 -10.26 -0.26
C ALA A 107 -6.32 -9.08 -1.18
N CYS A 108 -5.74 -7.89 -0.95
CA CYS A 108 -5.95 -6.72 -1.80
C CYS A 108 -5.39 -6.91 -3.21
N PHE A 109 -4.19 -7.49 -3.36
CA PHE A 109 -3.61 -7.82 -4.66
C PHE A 109 -4.47 -8.82 -5.43
N ALA A 110 -4.95 -9.87 -4.77
CA ALA A 110 -5.84 -10.85 -5.39
C ALA A 110 -7.18 -10.22 -5.81
N ALA A 111 -7.78 -9.42 -4.92
CA ALA A 111 -9.03 -8.71 -5.17
C ALA A 111 -8.90 -7.66 -6.27
N ALA A 112 -7.74 -7.05 -6.47
CA ALA A 112 -7.44 -6.15 -7.58
C ALA A 112 -7.16 -6.91 -8.89
N GLY A 113 -6.38 -7.98 -8.84
CA GLY A 113 -5.98 -8.78 -9.99
C GLY A 113 -7.16 -9.49 -10.65
N TRP A 114 -8.11 -9.99 -9.85
CA TRP A 114 -9.30 -10.68 -10.36
C TRP A 114 -10.13 -9.84 -11.35
N PRO A 115 -10.62 -8.62 -11.00
CA PRO A 115 -11.34 -7.77 -11.94
C PRO A 115 -10.47 -7.30 -13.10
N ILE A 116 -9.16 -7.09 -12.90
CA ILE A 116 -8.25 -6.70 -14.01
C ILE A 116 -8.16 -7.82 -15.06
N ALA A 117 -7.99 -9.07 -14.63
CA ALA A 117 -7.85 -10.22 -15.51
C ALA A 117 -9.17 -10.62 -16.20
N ARG A 118 -10.32 -10.35 -15.56
CA ARG A 118 -11.65 -10.78 -16.05
C ARG A 118 -12.42 -9.68 -16.79
N SER A 119 -11.92 -8.45 -16.84
CA SER A 119 -12.64 -7.30 -17.43
C SER A 119 -12.03 -6.88 -18.76
N VAL A 120 -12.87 -6.36 -19.65
CA VAL A 120 -12.43 -5.77 -20.91
C VAL A 120 -11.61 -4.49 -20.68
N PRO A 121 -10.63 -4.18 -21.55
CA PRO A 121 -9.97 -2.88 -21.57
C PRO A 121 -10.98 -1.73 -21.63
N GLY A 122 -10.76 -0.68 -20.83
CA GLY A 122 -11.68 0.47 -20.72
C GLY A 122 -12.91 0.27 -19.84
N GLY A 123 -13.14 -0.93 -19.30
CA GLY A 123 -14.27 -1.19 -18.39
C GLY A 123 -14.09 -0.56 -17.01
N ARG A 124 -15.17 0.00 -16.43
CA ARG A 124 -15.17 0.58 -15.07
C ARG A 124 -14.63 -0.39 -14.02
N ARG A 125 -15.05 -1.66 -14.06
CA ARG A 125 -14.55 -2.71 -13.15
C ARG A 125 -13.03 -2.89 -13.22
N ARG A 126 -12.44 -2.77 -14.41
CA ARG A 126 -10.98 -2.80 -14.60
C ARG A 126 -10.33 -1.55 -13.98
N ALA A 127 -10.93 -0.37 -14.17
CA ALA A 127 -10.43 0.88 -13.60
C ALA A 127 -10.40 0.84 -12.06
N PHE A 128 -11.47 0.37 -11.40
CA PHE A 128 -11.48 0.16 -9.95
C PHE A 128 -10.38 -0.82 -9.50
N GLY A 129 -10.19 -1.92 -10.22
CA GLY A 129 -9.11 -2.87 -9.95
C GLY A 129 -7.72 -2.22 -10.08
N LEU A 130 -7.49 -1.40 -11.11
CA LEU A 130 -6.22 -0.69 -11.32
C LEU A 130 -5.94 0.35 -10.23
N VAL A 131 -6.96 1.09 -9.78
CA VAL A 131 -6.82 2.03 -8.66
C VAL A 131 -6.52 1.28 -7.37
N GLY A 132 -7.23 0.18 -7.09
CA GLY A 132 -6.95 -0.67 -5.94
C GLY A 132 -5.52 -1.24 -5.97
N LEU A 133 -5.06 -1.69 -7.15
CA LEU A 133 -3.69 -2.17 -7.36
C LEU A 133 -2.65 -1.07 -7.12
N ALA A 134 -2.90 0.15 -7.59
CA ALA A 134 -2.01 1.28 -7.37
C ALA A 134 -1.92 1.65 -5.88
N LEU A 135 -3.06 1.71 -5.17
CA LEU A 135 -3.12 2.03 -3.74
C LEU A 135 -2.39 0.98 -2.89
N ILE A 136 -2.62 -0.31 -3.14
CA ILE A 136 -1.91 -1.35 -2.40
C ILE A 136 -0.41 -1.38 -2.77
N GLY A 137 -0.05 -1.11 -4.03
CA GLY A 137 1.33 -0.94 -4.46
C GLY A 137 2.03 0.22 -3.74
N CYS A 138 1.38 1.38 -3.65
CA CYS A 138 1.86 2.53 -2.87
C CYS A 138 2.08 2.16 -1.40
N THR A 139 1.16 1.39 -0.80
CA THR A 139 1.29 0.91 0.57
C THR A 139 2.58 0.10 0.75
N VAL A 140 2.85 -0.87 -0.13
CA VAL A 140 4.05 -1.72 -0.07
C VAL A 140 5.32 -0.91 -0.27
N VAL A 141 5.35 -0.01 -1.26
CA VAL A 141 6.52 0.84 -1.55
C VAL A 141 6.81 1.78 -0.39
N GLN A 142 5.79 2.45 0.16
CA GLN A 142 5.96 3.35 1.30
C GLN A 142 6.39 2.60 2.57
N TYR A 143 5.84 1.41 2.82
CA TYR A 143 6.29 0.58 3.92
C TYR A 143 7.77 0.21 3.76
N THR A 144 8.15 -0.30 2.59
CA THR A 144 9.51 -0.74 2.30
C THR A 144 10.51 0.41 2.44
N THR A 145 10.19 1.56 1.85
CA THR A 145 11.03 2.76 1.93
C THR A 145 11.13 3.30 3.36
N ALA A 146 10.06 3.27 4.15
CA ALA A 146 10.11 3.70 5.54
C ALA A 146 10.99 2.77 6.39
N VAL A 147 10.85 1.45 6.22
CA VAL A 147 11.60 0.45 6.98
C VAL A 147 13.10 0.49 6.68
N TYR A 148 13.49 0.55 5.40
CA TYR A 148 14.91 0.57 5.03
C TYR A 148 15.53 1.97 4.95
N GLY A 149 14.70 3.01 4.83
CA GLY A 149 15.15 4.38 4.61
C GLY A 149 15.43 5.14 5.90
N GLU A 150 14.58 5.00 6.91
CA GLU A 150 14.70 5.79 8.15
C GLU A 150 14.66 4.97 9.45
N GLY A 151 14.45 3.65 9.39
CA GLY A 151 14.65 2.71 10.50
C GLY A 151 13.63 2.83 11.64
N ASP A 152 13.55 3.99 12.33
CA ASP A 152 12.79 4.20 13.57
C ASP A 152 11.91 5.46 13.60
N GLU A 153 12.11 6.43 12.69
CA GLU A 153 11.12 7.53 12.50
C GLU A 153 9.99 7.11 11.53
N VAL A 154 9.63 5.84 11.58
CA VAL A 154 8.79 5.15 10.59
C VAL A 154 7.35 5.69 10.61
N THR A 155 6.87 6.17 11.76
CA THR A 155 5.47 6.56 11.96
C THR A 155 5.01 7.67 11.01
N LYS A 156 5.84 8.69 10.73
CA LYS A 156 5.48 9.79 9.81
C LYS A 156 5.42 9.32 8.35
N HIS A 157 6.30 8.40 7.97
CA HIS A 157 6.39 7.87 6.61
C HIS A 157 5.36 6.76 6.33
N LEU A 158 4.80 6.17 7.40
CA LEU A 158 3.75 5.17 7.31
C LEU A 158 2.34 5.75 7.22
N SER A 159 2.13 7.04 7.54
CA SER A 159 0.79 7.65 7.38
C SER A 159 0.29 7.59 5.93
N PRO A 160 1.09 7.94 4.90
CA PRO A 160 0.69 7.75 3.50
C PRO A 160 0.45 6.27 3.14
N ALA A 161 1.25 5.36 3.69
CA ALA A 161 1.09 3.92 3.47
C ALA A 161 -0.26 3.43 4.00
N LEU A 162 -0.61 3.78 5.24
CA LEU A 162 -1.86 3.39 5.87
C LEU A 162 -3.08 4.07 5.23
N PHE A 163 -2.92 5.31 4.74
CA PHE A 163 -3.99 5.97 4.00
C PHE A 163 -4.31 5.26 2.68
N ALA A 164 -3.28 4.91 1.92
CA ALA A 164 -3.43 4.11 0.72
C ALA A 164 -4.01 2.72 1.04
N ALA A 165 -3.54 2.10 2.12
CA ALA A 165 -4.03 0.81 2.58
C ALA A 165 -5.53 0.89 2.92
N ALA A 166 -5.98 1.90 3.64
CA ALA A 166 -7.38 2.09 4.03
C ALA A 166 -8.31 2.34 2.83
N LEU A 167 -7.83 3.04 1.80
CA LEU A 167 -8.63 3.34 0.61
C LEU A 167 -8.73 2.16 -0.37
N ALA A 168 -7.70 1.30 -0.45
CA ALA A 168 -7.70 0.16 -1.36
C ALA A 168 -8.98 -0.71 -1.28
N PRO A 169 -9.43 -1.19 -0.11
CA PRO A 169 -10.62 -2.03 -0.01
C PRO A 169 -11.90 -1.28 -0.40
N VAL A 170 -12.00 0.02 -0.13
CA VAL A 170 -13.16 0.85 -0.53
C VAL A 170 -13.32 0.83 -2.06
N TRP A 171 -12.22 1.05 -2.80
CA TRP A 171 -12.23 1.00 -4.26
C TRP A 171 -12.49 -0.41 -4.81
N LEU A 172 -11.94 -1.43 -4.17
CA LEU A 172 -12.14 -2.82 -4.57
C LEU A 172 -13.60 -3.27 -4.38
N VAL A 173 -14.20 -2.91 -3.25
CA VAL A 173 -15.63 -3.16 -2.96
C VAL A 173 -16.52 -2.38 -3.92
N ALA A 174 -16.23 -1.09 -4.16
CA ALA A 174 -16.98 -0.29 -5.14
C ALA A 174 -16.90 -0.90 -6.56
N GLY A 175 -15.73 -1.43 -6.94
CA GLY A 175 -15.54 -2.14 -8.20
C GLY A 175 -16.30 -3.47 -8.29
N ALA A 176 -16.45 -4.19 -7.16
CA ALA A 176 -17.22 -5.42 -7.09
C ALA A 176 -18.72 -5.19 -7.32
N PHE A 177 -19.25 -4.05 -6.86
CA PHE A 177 -20.65 -3.67 -7.06
C PHE A 177 -20.94 -3.02 -8.43
N GLN A 178 -19.95 -2.79 -9.29
CA GLN A 178 -20.21 -2.34 -10.65
C GLN A 178 -20.92 -3.44 -11.44
N GLN A 179 -22.21 -3.26 -11.70
CA GLN A 179 -22.99 -4.14 -12.57
C GLN A 179 -22.32 -4.24 -13.95
N ARG A 180 -22.33 -5.44 -14.53
CA ARG A 180 -21.99 -5.64 -15.94
C ARG A 180 -23.05 -4.90 -16.76
N ARG A 181 -22.81 -3.63 -17.12
CA ARG A 181 -23.62 -2.98 -18.16
C ARG A 181 -23.52 -3.86 -19.40
N ALA A 182 -24.65 -4.40 -19.84
CA ALA A 182 -24.77 -5.08 -21.11
C ALA A 182 -24.15 -4.19 -22.19
N ARG A 183 -23.34 -4.78 -23.08
CA ARG A 183 -22.83 -4.06 -24.24
C ARG A 183 -24.04 -3.41 -24.94
N PRO A 184 -23.96 -2.13 -25.36
CA PRO A 184 -24.97 -1.61 -26.25
C PRO A 184 -25.04 -2.56 -27.45
N VAL A 185 -26.21 -3.13 -27.68
CA VAL A 185 -26.47 -3.89 -28.91
C VAL A 185 -26.24 -2.88 -30.03
N VAL A 186 -25.13 -3.04 -30.74
CA VAL A 186 -24.94 -2.36 -32.01
C VAL A 186 -25.99 -2.96 -32.92
N VAL A 187 -27.13 -2.29 -33.03
CA VAL A 187 -28.15 -2.62 -34.03
C VAL A 187 -27.46 -2.37 -35.36
N ALA A 188 -27.00 -3.44 -36.00
CA ALA A 188 -26.44 -3.36 -37.33
C ALA A 188 -27.48 -2.65 -38.22
N PRO A 189 -27.10 -1.63 -39.01
CA PRO A 189 -28.03 -1.02 -39.94
C PRO A 189 -28.58 -2.12 -40.83
N ARG A 190 -29.91 -2.33 -40.78
CA ARG A 190 -30.62 -3.20 -41.72
C ARG A 190 -30.15 -2.77 -43.11
N ARG A 191 -29.37 -3.63 -43.79
CA ARG A 191 -29.08 -3.46 -45.20
C ARG A 191 -30.43 -3.30 -45.88
N ALA A 192 -30.75 -2.09 -46.32
CA ALA A 192 -31.84 -1.88 -47.26
C ALA A 192 -31.47 -2.73 -48.47
N SER A 193 -32.18 -3.84 -48.64
CA SER A 193 -32.13 -4.65 -49.83
C SER A 193 -32.42 -3.73 -51.00
N SER A 194 -31.40 -3.40 -51.79
CA SER A 194 -31.52 -2.79 -53.10
C SER A 194 -32.19 -3.79 -54.03
N LEU A 195 -33.49 -3.96 -53.84
CA LEU A 195 -34.40 -4.59 -54.79
C LEU A 195 -35.07 -3.44 -55.56
N LEU A 196 -35.16 -3.62 -56.89
CA LEU A 196 -35.75 -2.70 -57.88
C LEU A 196 -34.76 -1.59 -58.24
N TRP A 197 -34.22 -1.52 -59.47
CA TRP A 197 -34.95 -1.53 -60.73
C TRP A 197 -34.12 -2.21 -61.84
N ARG A 198 -34.63 -3.33 -62.36
CA ARG A 198 -34.40 -3.69 -63.77
C ARG A 198 -35.48 -2.94 -64.55
N THR A 199 -35.08 -1.96 -65.34
CA THR A 199 -35.87 -1.54 -66.51
C THR A 199 -34.95 -1.51 -67.72
N THR A 200 -35.35 -2.34 -68.65
CA THR A 200 -34.91 -2.53 -70.03
C THR A 200 -34.78 -1.22 -70.81
N ALA A 201 -33.69 -1.07 -71.55
CA ALA A 201 -33.65 -0.23 -72.75
C ALA A 201 -32.90 -0.99 -73.85
N SER A 202 -33.66 -1.75 -74.63
CA SER A 202 -33.33 -2.09 -76.02
C SER A 202 -33.83 -0.96 -76.93
N LEU A 203 -33.21 -0.86 -78.12
CA LEU A 203 -33.60 -0.08 -79.30
C LEU A 203 -33.15 1.40 -79.33
N ARG A 204 -31.99 1.66 -79.93
CA ARG A 204 -31.86 2.18 -81.30
C ARG A 204 -30.42 2.10 -81.78
#